data_AF-A0A1H1PEF5-F1
#
_entry.id   AF-A0A1H1PEF5-F1
#
_cell.length_a   1.000
_cell.length_b   1.000
_cell.length_c   1.000
_cell.angle_alpha   90.00
_cell.angle_beta   90.00
_cell.angle_gamma   90.00
#
_symmetry.space_group_name_H-M   'P 1'
#
loop_
_entity.id
_entity.type
_entity.pdbx_description
1 polymer ?
#
loop_
_entity_poly.entity_id
_entity_poly.type
_entity_poly.pdbx_seq_one_letter_code
_entity_poly.pdbx_strand_id
1 'polypeptide(L)'
;MLAWNIIVLGSVVVLLGVAVGYWLLRRRGDDIPLDERMPATARPAVLVLTRFGATAAAGIAAVTALALVLQTLTAQAVSVTIPVQTFWPGVYPWVQIQQGPTATVTGGGFSSATVDIEGLDAGTRVLLAGGHLLQGATVAVLAAAVAVLCHRLLANEPFRPIVARSFIVGAVALMVGGIGWQICFETAGYQAAEQALLITAWSSEQISVAGSTLGPDTGIGGVPFGTFDPLTTGLPQPTMDASIEFWPIFLGLALLAVAAAFRQSERMQRDTVGLV
;
A
#
# COMPACT_ATOMS: atom_id res chain seq x y z
N MET A 1 3.16 -16.87 9.56
CA MET A 1 4.41 -17.31 8.88
C MET A 1 4.19 -17.93 7.50
N LEU A 2 3.16 -18.77 7.27
CA LEU A 2 2.92 -19.41 5.96
C LEU A 2 2.66 -18.43 4.80
N ALA A 3 1.90 -17.34 5.03
CA ALA A 3 1.62 -16.34 4.00
C ALA A 3 2.87 -15.54 3.59
N TRP A 4 3.73 -15.20 4.54
CA TRP A 4 5.04 -14.60 4.28
C TRP A 4 5.90 -15.50 3.38
N ASN A 5 5.91 -16.81 3.66
CA ASN A 5 6.64 -17.77 2.85
C ASN A 5 6.07 -17.88 1.43
N ILE A 6 4.76 -17.76 1.23
CA ILE A 6 4.14 -17.80 -0.11
C ILE A 6 4.47 -16.54 -0.92
N ILE A 7 4.46 -15.36 -0.29
CA ILE A 7 4.83 -14.10 -0.95
C ILE A 7 6.33 -14.11 -1.29
N VAL A 8 7.18 -14.58 -0.38
CA VAL A 8 8.63 -14.71 -0.61
C VAL A 8 8.92 -15.77 -1.68
N LEU A 9 8.27 -16.94 -1.64
CA LEU A 9 8.43 -17.97 -2.68
C LEU A 9 7.92 -17.49 -4.04
N GLY A 10 6.77 -16.82 -4.09
CA GLY A 10 6.20 -16.28 -5.32
C GLY A 10 7.12 -15.22 -5.94
N SER A 11 7.61 -14.28 -5.14
CA SER A 11 8.56 -13.27 -5.60
C SER A 11 9.91 -13.87 -6.02
N VAL A 12 10.43 -14.85 -5.29
CA VAL A 12 11.66 -15.58 -5.66
C VAL A 12 11.50 -16.37 -6.95
N VAL A 13 10.39 -17.07 -7.16
CA VAL A 13 10.11 -17.83 -8.39
C VAL A 13 10.02 -16.89 -9.59
N VAL A 14 9.37 -15.74 -9.44
CA VAL A 14 9.30 -14.77 -10.55
C VAL A 14 10.66 -14.11 -10.78
N LEU A 15 11.43 -13.75 -9.74
CA LEU A 15 12.79 -13.23 -9.88
C LEU A 15 13.75 -14.25 -10.52
N LEU A 16 13.62 -15.53 -10.19
CA LEU A 16 14.36 -16.62 -10.84
C LEU A 16 13.93 -16.80 -12.29
N GLY A 17 12.63 -16.76 -12.58
CA GLY A 17 12.11 -16.76 -13.94
C GLY A 17 12.66 -15.57 -14.75
N VAL A 18 12.84 -14.42 -14.08
CA VAL A 18 13.47 -13.24 -14.67
C VAL A 18 14.95 -13.48 -14.93
N ALA A 19 15.72 -13.91 -13.94
CA ALA A 19 17.15 -14.18 -14.07
C ALA A 19 17.45 -15.26 -15.14
N VAL A 20 16.62 -16.30 -15.22
CA VAL A 20 16.73 -17.37 -16.22
C VAL A 20 16.36 -16.88 -17.61
N GLY A 21 15.28 -16.10 -17.76
CA GLY A 21 14.92 -15.47 -19.04
C GLY A 21 16.03 -14.54 -19.55
N TYR A 22 16.63 -13.77 -18.65
CA TYR A 22 17.82 -12.95 -18.91
C TYR A 22 19.02 -13.80 -19.39
N TRP A 23 19.33 -14.88 -18.68
CA TRP A 23 20.45 -15.76 -19.02
C TRP A 23 20.27 -16.46 -20.38
N LEU A 24 19.05 -16.91 -20.68
CA LEU A 24 18.71 -17.54 -21.96
C LEU A 24 18.75 -16.55 -23.14
N LEU A 25 18.28 -15.31 -22.94
CA LEU A 25 18.35 -14.27 -23.96
C LEU A 25 19.80 -13.83 -24.23
N ARG A 26 20.63 -13.76 -23.18
CA ARG A 26 22.07 -13.48 -23.32
C ARG A 26 22.78 -14.59 -24.10
N ARG A 27 22.49 -15.86 -23.80
CA ARG A 27 23.08 -17.00 -24.52
C ARG A 27 22.65 -17.12 -25.99
N ARG A 28 21.46 -16.63 -26.35
CA ARG A 28 20.98 -16.63 -27.75
C ARG A 28 21.50 -15.46 -28.58
N GLY A 29 22.23 -14.51 -27.97
CA GLY A 29 22.77 -13.33 -28.65
C GLY A 29 24.10 -13.56 -29.38
N ASP A 30 24.79 -14.70 -29.17
CA ASP A 30 26.17 -14.88 -29.61
C ASP A 30 26.33 -15.53 -31.01
N ASP A 31 25.26 -16.05 -31.64
CA ASP A 31 25.35 -16.79 -32.93
C ASP A 31 24.43 -16.23 -34.04
N ILE A 32 24.42 -14.92 -34.27
CA ILE A 32 23.85 -14.36 -35.52
C ILE A 32 25.01 -13.96 -36.43
N PRO A 33 25.24 -14.64 -37.57
CA PRO A 33 26.24 -14.21 -38.53
C PRO A 33 25.82 -12.84 -39.06
N LEU A 34 26.55 -11.81 -38.65
CA LEU A 34 26.33 -10.43 -39.09
C LEU A 34 26.79 -10.32 -40.53
N ASP A 35 25.83 -10.16 -41.44
CA ASP A 35 26.06 -9.73 -42.81
C ASP A 35 26.66 -8.31 -42.78
N GLU A 36 27.91 -8.15 -43.23
CA GLU A 36 28.78 -6.97 -43.09
C GLU A 36 28.26 -5.69 -43.78
N ARG A 37 27.06 -5.72 -44.38
CA ARG A 37 26.54 -4.63 -45.23
C ARG A 37 25.46 -3.74 -44.63
N MET A 38 25.04 -3.97 -43.39
CA MET A 38 24.14 -3.04 -42.68
C MET A 38 24.88 -2.35 -41.54
N PRO A 39 24.79 -1.00 -41.39
CA PRO A 39 25.19 -0.35 -40.15
C PRO A 39 24.28 -0.88 -39.03
N ALA A 40 24.79 -1.84 -38.28
CA ALA A 40 24.12 -2.52 -37.20
C ALA A 40 23.81 -1.51 -36.09
N THR A 41 22.61 -0.93 -36.10
CA THR A 41 22.07 -0.31 -34.90
C THR A 41 21.72 -1.45 -33.95
N ALA A 42 22.68 -1.82 -33.09
CA ALA A 42 22.51 -2.85 -32.08
C ALA A 42 21.18 -2.62 -31.34
N ARG A 43 20.33 -3.66 -31.27
CA ARG A 43 19.11 -3.61 -30.44
C ARG A 43 19.51 -3.13 -29.05
N PRO A 44 18.94 -2.04 -28.51
CA PRO A 44 19.40 -1.51 -27.24
C PRO A 44 19.09 -2.54 -26.15
N ALA A 45 20.12 -3.22 -25.62
CA ALA A 45 19.97 -4.25 -24.59
C ALA A 45 19.15 -3.74 -23.39
N VAL A 46 19.27 -2.43 -23.11
CA VAL A 46 18.49 -1.69 -22.10
C VAL A 46 16.98 -1.80 -22.33
N LEU A 47 16.48 -1.69 -23.56
CA LEU A 47 15.04 -1.76 -23.85
C LEU A 47 14.49 -3.18 -23.68
N VAL A 48 15.28 -4.19 -24.06
CA VAL A 48 14.90 -5.61 -23.86
C VAL A 48 14.84 -5.92 -22.37
N LEU A 49 15.84 -5.49 -21.61
CA LEU A 49 15.90 -5.66 -20.16
C LEU A 49 14.73 -4.95 -19.46
N THR A 50 14.46 -3.70 -19.84
CA THR A 50 13.37 -2.90 -19.26
C THR A 50 12.00 -3.53 -19.54
N ARG A 51 11.75 -3.97 -20.78
CA ARG A 51 10.49 -4.66 -21.13
C ARG A 51 10.26 -5.88 -20.26
N PHE A 52 11.29 -6.70 -20.12
CA PHE A 52 11.18 -7.96 -19.41
C PHE A 52 11.02 -7.75 -17.90
N GLY A 53 11.80 -6.83 -17.32
CA GLY A 53 11.64 -6.40 -15.93
C GLY A 53 10.24 -5.83 -15.67
N ALA A 54 9.71 -4.99 -16.56
CA ALA A 54 8.37 -4.43 -16.44
C ALA A 54 7.26 -5.50 -16.56
N THR A 55 7.41 -6.47 -17.46
CA THR A 55 6.46 -7.59 -17.59
C THR A 55 6.45 -8.45 -16.33
N ALA A 56 7.62 -8.73 -15.76
CA ALA A 56 7.73 -9.48 -14.53
C ALA A 56 7.18 -8.71 -13.32
N ALA A 57 7.47 -7.40 -13.23
CA ALA A 57 6.92 -6.54 -12.18
C ALA A 57 5.39 -6.52 -12.22
N ALA A 58 4.78 -6.46 -13.41
CA ALA A 58 3.33 -6.56 -13.56
C ALA A 58 2.78 -7.90 -13.04
N GLY A 59 3.46 -9.01 -13.36
CA GLY A 59 3.12 -10.34 -12.85
C GLY A 59 3.25 -10.46 -11.33
N ILE A 60 4.36 -9.99 -10.76
CA ILE A 60 4.60 -9.98 -9.31
C ILE A 60 3.52 -9.15 -8.60
N ALA A 61 3.23 -7.95 -9.10
CA ALA A 61 2.22 -7.08 -8.51
C ALA A 61 0.84 -7.75 -8.49
N ALA A 62 0.43 -8.39 -9.60
CA ALA A 62 -0.83 -9.11 -9.68
C ALA A 62 -0.89 -10.30 -8.72
N VAL A 63 0.14 -11.15 -8.68
CA VAL A 63 0.21 -12.32 -7.80
C VAL A 63 0.21 -11.90 -6.33
N THR A 64 0.99 -10.88 -5.99
CA THR A 64 1.08 -10.36 -4.61
C THR A 64 -0.25 -9.80 -4.16
N ALA A 65 -0.92 -9.02 -5.01
CA ALA A 65 -2.23 -8.47 -4.70
C ALA A 65 -3.29 -9.57 -4.48
N LEU A 66 -3.32 -10.59 -5.34
CA LEU A 66 -4.21 -11.74 -5.17
C LEU A 66 -3.91 -12.53 -3.89
N ALA A 67 -2.63 -12.70 -3.55
CA ALA A 67 -2.23 -13.34 -2.30
C ALA A 67 -2.68 -12.54 -1.07
N LEU A 68 -2.52 -11.22 -1.09
CA LEU A 68 -2.98 -10.32 -0.01
C LEU A 68 -4.51 -10.31 0.12
N VAL A 69 -5.23 -10.30 -1.00
CA VAL A 69 -6.71 -10.43 -1.02
C VAL A 69 -7.13 -11.75 -0.37
N LEU A 70 -6.56 -12.88 -0.82
CA LEU A 70 -6.88 -14.19 -0.29
C LEU A 70 -6.55 -14.27 1.21
N GLN A 71 -5.39 -13.76 1.62
CA GLN A 71 -4.97 -13.71 3.01
C GLN A 71 -5.95 -12.89 3.85
N THR A 72 -6.33 -11.69 3.42
CA THR A 72 -7.26 -10.81 4.13
C THR A 72 -8.63 -11.47 4.33
N LEU A 73 -9.11 -12.21 3.32
CA LEU A 73 -10.41 -12.85 3.37
C LEU A 73 -10.42 -14.17 4.16
N THR A 74 -9.31 -14.90 4.23
CA THR A 74 -9.27 -16.27 4.81
C THR A 74 -8.49 -16.40 6.12
N ALA A 75 -7.63 -15.44 6.45
CA ALA A 75 -6.84 -15.49 7.69
C ALA A 75 -7.71 -15.26 8.92
N GLN A 76 -7.39 -15.94 10.02
CA GLN A 76 -8.05 -15.73 11.31
C GLN A 76 -7.77 -14.33 11.86
N ALA A 77 -6.48 -13.96 11.89
CA ALA A 77 -6.00 -12.62 12.20
C ALA A 77 -5.58 -11.88 10.93
N VAL A 78 -5.95 -10.59 10.82
CA VAL A 78 -5.57 -9.72 9.71
C VAL A 78 -4.74 -8.55 10.25
N SER A 79 -3.60 -8.30 9.61
CA SER A 79 -2.72 -7.19 9.95
C SER A 79 -3.26 -5.91 9.31
N VAL A 80 -3.59 -4.91 10.12
CA VAL A 80 -4.15 -3.63 9.67
C VAL A 80 -3.57 -2.48 10.49
N THR A 81 -3.29 -1.37 9.82
CA THR A 81 -2.95 -0.10 10.48
C THR A 81 -4.25 0.61 10.83
N ILE A 82 -4.46 0.85 12.12
CA ILE A 82 -5.65 1.51 12.66
C ILE A 82 -5.29 2.92 13.16
N PRO A 83 -6.11 3.94 12.82
CA PRO A 83 -5.96 5.28 13.38
C PRO A 83 -6.49 5.33 14.82
N VAL A 84 -5.77 6.03 15.70
CA VAL A 84 -6.16 6.23 17.09
C VAL A 84 -6.05 7.71 17.46
N GLN A 85 -6.93 8.16 18.36
CA GLN A 85 -6.82 9.51 18.91
C GLN A 85 -5.42 9.67 19.50
N THR A 86 -4.75 10.79 19.19
CA THR A 86 -3.39 11.03 19.65
C THR A 86 -3.34 10.97 21.17
N PHE A 87 -2.64 9.97 21.70
CA PHE A 87 -2.51 9.76 23.14
C PHE A 87 -1.06 9.51 23.54
N TRP A 88 -0.74 9.78 24.80
CA TRP A 88 0.51 9.42 25.43
C TRP A 88 0.21 8.63 26.71
N PRO A 89 0.64 7.36 26.82
CA PRO A 89 0.40 6.57 28.02
C PRO A 89 0.99 7.27 29.25
N GLY A 90 0.12 7.68 30.16
CA GLY A 90 0.49 8.28 31.44
C GLY A 90 0.36 7.30 32.58
N VAL A 91 1.14 7.51 33.65
CA VAL A 91 0.83 6.87 34.93
C VAL A 91 -0.42 7.51 35.54
N TYR A 92 -1.18 6.72 36.28
CA TYR A 92 -2.38 7.22 36.94
C TYR A 92 -2.06 8.33 37.96
N PRO A 93 -2.98 9.30 38.20
CA PRO A 93 -2.74 10.42 39.10
C PRO A 93 -2.37 10.04 40.55
N TRP A 94 -2.80 8.85 41.00
CA TRP A 94 -2.48 8.33 42.34
C TRP A 94 -1.14 7.59 42.42
N VAL A 95 -0.46 7.38 41.29
CA VAL A 95 0.85 6.73 41.24
C VAL A 95 1.94 7.80 41.30
N GLN A 96 2.67 7.85 42.42
CA GLN A 96 3.84 8.74 42.54
C GLN A 96 5.12 8.00 42.15
N ILE A 97 5.78 8.50 41.10
CA ILE A 97 7.09 8.00 40.67
C ILE A 97 8.15 8.61 41.59
N GLN A 98 8.68 7.82 42.52
CA GLN A 98 9.69 8.28 43.50
C GLN A 98 11.09 8.41 42.88
N GLN A 99 11.38 7.64 41.82
CA GLN A 99 12.62 7.70 41.06
C GLN A 99 12.31 7.48 39.58
N GLY A 100 12.71 8.41 38.71
CA GLY A 100 12.43 8.32 37.28
C GLY A 100 13.09 9.45 36.47
N PRO A 101 12.91 9.44 35.13
CA PRO A 101 13.40 10.49 34.26
C PRO A 101 12.84 11.86 34.64
N THR A 102 13.67 12.90 34.63
CA THR A 102 13.26 14.29 34.94
C THR A 102 12.70 15.04 33.73
N ALA A 103 12.89 14.51 32.53
CA ALA A 103 12.36 15.07 31.29
C ALA A 103 10.85 14.81 31.20
N THR A 104 10.08 15.84 30.86
CA THR A 104 8.63 15.75 30.64
C THR A 104 8.32 15.86 29.16
N VAL A 105 7.38 15.04 28.69
CA VAL A 105 6.88 15.10 27.31
C VAL A 105 5.95 16.31 27.21
N THR A 106 6.35 17.30 26.43
CA THR A 106 5.59 18.56 26.26
C THR A 106 4.66 18.53 25.05
N GLY A 107 4.76 17.53 24.18
CA GLY A 107 3.89 17.35 23.03
C GLY A 107 4.21 16.08 22.25
N GLY A 108 3.27 15.66 21.40
CA GLY A 108 3.33 14.43 20.60
C GLY A 108 2.45 13.31 21.18
N GLY A 109 2.46 12.16 20.50
CA GLY A 109 1.64 11.01 20.87
C GLY A 109 1.67 9.91 19.82
N PHE A 110 0.97 8.82 20.13
CA PHE A 110 0.68 7.76 19.17
C PHE A 110 -0.64 8.06 18.47
N SER A 111 -0.62 8.16 17.13
CA SER A 111 -1.81 8.43 16.30
C SER A 111 -2.21 7.26 15.39
N SER A 112 -1.36 6.25 15.26
CA SER A 112 -1.67 5.03 14.52
C SER A 112 -0.96 3.83 15.15
N ALA A 113 -1.52 2.65 14.93
CA ALA A 113 -0.92 1.39 15.35
C ALA A 113 -1.14 0.32 14.28
N THR A 114 -0.12 -0.49 14.00
CA THR A 114 -0.28 -1.70 13.18
C THR A 114 -0.51 -2.89 14.11
N VAL A 115 -1.67 -3.53 13.97
CA VAL A 115 -2.12 -4.62 14.85
C VAL A 115 -2.63 -5.79 14.03
N ASP A 116 -2.50 -7.00 14.59
CA ASP A 116 -3.13 -8.20 14.05
C ASP A 116 -4.46 -8.41 14.79
N ILE A 117 -5.58 -8.25 14.07
CA ILE A 117 -6.92 -8.31 14.67
C ILE A 117 -7.61 -9.60 14.24
N GLU A 118 -8.06 -10.38 15.23
CA GLU A 118 -8.95 -11.51 15.04
C GLU A 118 -10.41 -11.06 15.08
N GLY A 119 -11.28 -11.76 14.33
CA GLY A 119 -12.73 -11.51 14.39
C GLY A 119 -13.24 -10.24 13.68
N LEU A 120 -12.41 -9.58 12.86
CA LEU A 120 -12.87 -8.49 11.98
C LEU A 120 -14.08 -8.91 11.14
N ASP A 121 -15.03 -7.99 11.00
CA ASP A 121 -16.24 -8.22 10.21
C ASP A 121 -15.93 -8.44 8.71
N ALA A 122 -16.87 -9.07 8.01
CA ALA A 122 -16.73 -9.39 6.59
C ALA A 122 -16.66 -8.15 5.67
N GLY A 123 -17.42 -7.11 5.96
CA GLY A 123 -17.39 -5.82 5.24
C GLY A 123 -16.03 -5.11 5.36
N THR A 124 -15.46 -5.03 6.56
CA THR A 124 -14.11 -4.46 6.76
C THR A 124 -13.05 -5.28 6.03
N ARG A 125 -13.13 -6.62 6.07
CA ARG A 125 -12.26 -7.51 5.29
C ARG A 125 -12.40 -7.30 3.79
N VAL A 126 -13.62 -7.11 3.28
CA VAL A 126 -13.88 -6.83 1.86
C VAL A 126 -13.30 -5.48 1.45
N LEU A 127 -13.39 -4.45 2.30
CA LEU A 127 -12.78 -3.14 2.03
C LEU A 127 -11.24 -3.22 2.01
N LEU A 128 -10.61 -3.92 2.96
CA LEU A 128 -9.16 -4.17 2.96
C LEU A 128 -8.73 -4.93 1.70
N ALA A 129 -9.44 -6.00 1.35
CA ALA A 129 -9.18 -6.77 0.14
C ALA A 129 -9.35 -5.91 -1.13
N GLY A 130 -10.39 -5.07 -1.18
CA GLY A 130 -10.60 -4.10 -2.25
C GLY A 130 -9.44 -3.12 -2.39
N GLY A 131 -8.91 -2.62 -1.27
CA GLY A 131 -7.71 -1.78 -1.23
C GLY A 131 -6.49 -2.47 -1.85
N HIS A 132 -6.17 -3.70 -1.41
CA HIS A 132 -5.07 -4.48 -1.98
C HIS A 132 -5.24 -4.78 -3.48
N LEU A 133 -6.47 -5.06 -3.92
CA LEU A 133 -6.78 -5.34 -5.32
C LEU A 133 -6.58 -4.08 -6.19
N LEU A 134 -7.10 -2.93 -5.75
CA LEU A 134 -6.92 -1.65 -6.46
C LEU A 134 -5.45 -1.21 -6.50
N GLN A 135 -4.73 -1.37 -5.39
CA GLN A 135 -3.29 -1.15 -5.32
C GLN A 135 -2.54 -1.97 -6.36
N GLY A 136 -2.73 -3.29 -6.30
CA GLY A 136 -2.07 -4.25 -7.17
C GLY A 136 -2.37 -4.02 -8.64
N ALA A 137 -3.65 -3.78 -8.96
CA ALA A 137 -4.10 -3.47 -10.31
C ALA A 137 -3.43 -2.20 -10.84
N THR A 138 -3.32 -1.15 -10.02
CA THR A 138 -2.67 0.11 -10.41
C THR A 138 -1.20 -0.12 -10.75
N VAL A 139 -0.45 -0.79 -9.88
CA VAL A 139 0.97 -1.11 -10.11
C VAL A 139 1.14 -2.01 -11.33
N ALA A 140 0.29 -3.02 -11.49
CA ALA A 140 0.34 -3.95 -12.62
C ALA A 140 0.06 -3.24 -13.96
N VAL A 141 -0.92 -2.33 -14.01
CA VAL A 141 -1.24 -1.56 -15.22
C VAL A 141 -0.09 -0.63 -15.60
N LEU A 142 0.55 0.03 -14.63
CA LEU A 142 1.69 0.90 -14.89
C LEU A 142 2.89 0.11 -15.42
N ALA A 143 3.20 -1.01 -14.80
CA ALA A 143 4.26 -1.91 -15.25
C ALA A 143 3.95 -2.47 -16.66
N ALA A 144 2.69 -2.84 -16.94
CA ALA A 144 2.27 -3.28 -18.27
C ALA A 144 2.38 -2.16 -19.32
N ALA A 145 2.05 -0.92 -18.97
CA ALA A 145 2.21 0.23 -19.88
C ALA A 145 3.68 0.44 -20.27
N VAL A 146 4.61 0.34 -19.31
CA VAL A 146 6.06 0.38 -19.57
C VAL A 146 6.48 -0.78 -20.49
N ALA A 147 6.01 -2.00 -20.22
CA ALA A 147 6.32 -3.16 -21.06
C ALA A 147 5.83 -3.00 -22.50
N VAL A 148 4.62 -2.44 -22.69
CA VAL A 148 4.06 -2.11 -24.01
C VAL A 148 4.92 -1.06 -24.71
N LEU A 149 5.32 0.01 -24.01
CA LEU A 149 6.17 1.05 -24.57
C LEU A 149 7.51 0.49 -25.06
N CYS A 150 8.21 -0.27 -24.22
CA CYS A 150 9.48 -0.90 -24.60
C CYS A 150 9.32 -1.88 -25.77
N HIS A 151 8.21 -2.65 -25.81
CA HIS A 151 7.93 -3.53 -26.93
C HIS A 151 7.77 -2.78 -28.25
N ARG A 152 7.09 -1.61 -28.23
CA ARG A 152 6.88 -0.78 -29.43
C ARG A 152 8.16 -0.09 -29.90
N LEU A 153 8.99 0.37 -28.96
CA LEU A 153 10.32 0.90 -29.28
C LEU A 153 11.21 -0.16 -29.94
N LEU A 154 11.17 -1.41 -29.45
CA LEU A 154 11.92 -2.53 -30.05
C LEU A 154 11.36 -2.96 -31.42
N ALA A 155 10.08 -2.72 -31.68
CA ALA A 155 9.46 -3.00 -32.97
C ALA A 155 9.70 -1.90 -34.01
N ASN A 156 10.44 -0.83 -33.67
CA ASN A 156 10.63 0.37 -34.50
C ASN A 156 9.31 1.07 -34.87
N GLU A 157 8.30 0.98 -34.00
CA GLU A 157 6.99 1.63 -34.18
C GLU A 157 6.69 2.67 -33.08
N PRO A 158 7.56 3.69 -32.86
CA PRO A 158 7.44 4.61 -31.73
C PRO A 158 6.17 5.49 -31.77
N PHE A 159 5.60 5.73 -32.95
CA PHE A 159 4.49 6.69 -33.17
C PHE A 159 3.15 6.02 -33.50
N ARG A 160 2.91 4.80 -33.02
CA ARG A 160 1.59 4.21 -33.15
C ARG A 160 0.63 4.80 -32.10
N PRO A 161 -0.66 5.00 -32.45
CA PRO A 161 -1.69 5.49 -31.52
C PRO A 161 -1.82 4.68 -30.22
N ILE A 162 -1.36 3.42 -30.25
CA ILE A 162 -1.38 2.51 -29.10
C ILE A 162 -0.48 3.00 -27.95
N VAL A 163 0.60 3.73 -28.24
CA VAL A 163 1.52 4.29 -27.23
C VAL A 163 0.80 5.38 -26.44
N ALA A 164 0.17 6.33 -27.14
CA ALA A 164 -0.64 7.37 -26.50
C ALA A 164 -1.80 6.77 -25.67
N ARG A 165 -2.41 5.67 -26.15
CA ARG A 165 -3.45 4.95 -25.40
C ARG A 165 -2.90 4.32 -24.12
N SER A 166 -1.70 3.73 -24.15
CA SER A 166 -1.09 3.17 -22.92
C SER A 166 -0.80 4.23 -21.86
N PHE A 167 -0.36 5.45 -22.26
CA PHE A 167 -0.19 6.56 -21.32
C PHE A 167 -1.52 7.03 -20.72
N ILE A 168 -2.59 7.12 -21.52
CA ILE A 168 -3.92 7.48 -21.00
C ILE A 168 -4.43 6.42 -20.01
N VAL A 169 -4.33 5.14 -20.36
CA VAL A 169 -4.77 4.04 -19.48
C VAL A 169 -3.96 4.03 -18.18
N GLY A 170 -2.63 4.17 -18.27
CA GLY A 170 -1.77 4.29 -17.10
C GLY A 170 -2.12 5.49 -16.23
N ALA A 171 -2.37 6.65 -16.84
CA ALA A 171 -2.79 7.85 -16.12
C ALA A 171 -4.12 7.66 -15.39
N VAL A 172 -5.15 7.15 -16.08
CA VAL A 172 -6.47 6.91 -15.49
C VAL A 172 -6.38 5.89 -14.36
N ALA A 173 -5.63 4.80 -14.55
CA ALA A 173 -5.39 3.81 -13.51
C ALA A 173 -4.70 4.42 -12.30
N LEU A 174 -3.69 5.26 -12.52
CA LEU A 174 -2.94 5.92 -11.46
C LEU A 174 -3.82 6.93 -10.69
N MET A 175 -4.64 7.73 -11.37
CA MET A 175 -5.54 8.68 -10.70
C MET A 175 -6.67 7.97 -9.93
N VAL A 176 -7.41 7.08 -10.61
CA VAL A 176 -8.59 6.44 -10.02
C VAL A 176 -8.19 5.36 -9.03
N GLY A 177 -7.27 4.48 -9.43
CA GLY A 177 -6.75 3.43 -8.56
C GLY A 177 -5.94 4.00 -7.40
N GLY A 178 -5.14 5.04 -7.65
CA GLY A 178 -4.32 5.72 -6.66
C GLY A 178 -5.11 6.49 -5.59
N ILE A 179 -6.33 6.95 -5.86
CA ILE A 179 -7.21 7.50 -4.82
C ILE A 179 -8.12 6.41 -4.24
N GLY A 180 -8.61 5.50 -5.08
CA GLY A 180 -9.55 4.45 -4.69
C GLY A 180 -9.01 3.52 -3.61
N TRP A 181 -7.76 3.03 -3.74
CA TRP A 181 -7.15 2.18 -2.71
C TRP A 181 -6.93 2.90 -1.37
N GLN A 182 -6.57 4.19 -1.37
CA GLN A 182 -6.37 4.97 -0.14
C GLN A 182 -7.69 5.11 0.61
N ILE A 183 -8.77 5.46 -0.10
CA ILE A 183 -10.11 5.55 0.52
C ILE A 183 -10.52 4.19 1.11
N CYS A 184 -10.25 3.08 0.41
CA CYS A 184 -10.56 1.75 0.93
C CYS A 184 -9.79 1.45 2.22
N PHE A 185 -8.48 1.72 2.26
CA PHE A 185 -7.66 1.48 3.45
C PHE A 185 -8.00 2.40 4.62
N GLU A 186 -8.24 3.69 4.37
CA GLU A 186 -8.61 4.64 5.42
C GLU A 186 -9.97 4.28 6.04
N THR A 187 -10.96 3.95 5.20
CA THR A 187 -12.29 3.54 5.67
C THR A 187 -12.22 2.22 6.43
N ALA A 188 -11.46 1.24 5.92
CA ALA A 188 -11.30 -0.04 6.59
C ALA A 188 -10.50 0.07 7.88
N GLY A 189 -9.46 0.91 7.93
CA GLY A 189 -8.66 1.19 9.11
C GLY A 189 -9.51 1.81 10.21
N TYR A 190 -10.37 2.78 9.87
CA TYR A 190 -11.34 3.34 10.79
C TYR A 190 -12.33 2.30 11.35
N GLN A 191 -12.93 1.47 10.49
CA GLN A 191 -13.85 0.40 10.93
C GLN A 191 -13.15 -0.63 11.81
N ALA A 192 -11.92 -1.01 11.46
CA ALA A 192 -11.10 -1.92 12.25
C ALA A 192 -10.76 -1.30 13.62
N ALA A 193 -10.49 0.02 13.67
CA ALA A 193 -10.27 0.74 14.91
C ALA A 193 -11.53 0.71 15.79
N GLU A 194 -12.71 0.98 15.24
CA GLU A 194 -13.98 0.90 15.98
C GLU A 194 -14.22 -0.51 16.52
N GLN A 195 -14.02 -1.54 15.70
CA GLN A 195 -14.25 -2.93 16.11
C GLN A 195 -13.27 -3.41 17.18
N ALA A 196 -12.01 -2.96 17.13
CA ALA A 196 -10.98 -3.42 18.04
C ALA A 196 -10.87 -2.57 19.33
N LEU A 197 -11.18 -1.28 19.25
CA LEU A 197 -10.84 -0.32 20.31
C LEU A 197 -12.05 0.37 20.94
N LEU A 198 -13.25 0.30 20.34
CA LEU A 198 -14.41 0.99 20.90
C LEU A 198 -14.90 0.29 22.18
N ILE A 199 -14.56 0.87 23.33
CA ILE A 199 -15.03 0.44 24.64
C ILE A 199 -16.32 1.19 24.98
N THR A 200 -17.47 0.51 24.92
CA THR A 200 -18.78 1.11 25.20
C THR A 200 -19.25 0.93 26.64
N ALA A 201 -18.70 -0.06 27.36
CA ALA A 201 -19.01 -0.34 28.76
C ALA A 201 -17.79 -0.94 29.44
N TRP A 202 -17.66 -0.69 30.75
CA TRP A 202 -16.58 -1.24 31.57
C TRP A 202 -17.06 -1.49 33.00
N SER A 203 -16.38 -2.38 33.71
CA SER A 203 -16.56 -2.65 35.13
C SER A 203 -15.21 -3.01 35.76
N SER A 204 -14.98 -2.63 37.01
CA SER A 204 -13.80 -3.06 37.78
C SER A 204 -14.22 -3.93 38.96
N GLU A 205 -13.50 -5.02 39.22
CA GLU A 205 -13.63 -5.75 40.47
C GLU A 205 -13.00 -4.95 41.61
N GLN A 206 -13.70 -4.85 42.74
CA GLN A 206 -13.18 -4.18 43.93
C GLN A 206 -11.91 -4.88 44.41
N ILE A 207 -10.78 -4.16 44.43
CA ILE A 207 -9.54 -4.66 45.02
C ILE A 207 -9.71 -4.65 46.55
N SER A 208 -9.87 -5.83 47.15
CA SER A 208 -9.83 -6.00 48.60
C SER A 208 -8.36 -6.01 49.07
N VAL A 209 -7.92 -4.94 49.72
CA VAL A 209 -6.60 -4.89 50.37
C VAL A 209 -6.80 -5.15 51.87
N ALA A 210 -6.12 -6.18 52.40
CA ALA A 210 -6.00 -6.49 53.82
C ALA A 210 -7.33 -6.57 54.60
N GLY A 211 -8.34 -7.28 54.08
CA GLY A 211 -9.61 -7.51 54.79
C GLY A 211 -10.54 -6.29 54.87
N SER A 212 -10.18 -5.18 54.22
CA SER A 212 -11.07 -4.04 54.01
C SER A 212 -11.56 -4.04 52.55
N THR A 213 -12.86 -4.21 52.36
CA THR A 213 -13.52 -3.94 51.09
C THR A 213 -13.54 -2.43 50.90
N LEU A 214 -12.66 -1.92 50.04
CA LEU A 214 -12.73 -0.53 49.57
C LEU A 214 -13.96 -0.45 48.65
N GLY A 215 -15.10 -0.12 49.25
CA GLY A 215 -16.36 0.10 48.55
C GLY A 215 -16.83 1.54 48.61
N PRO A 216 -17.86 1.87 47.82
CA PRO A 216 -18.37 3.24 47.70
C PRO A 216 -18.73 3.89 49.05
N ASP A 217 -19.00 3.07 50.07
CA ASP A 217 -19.62 3.49 51.33
C ASP A 217 -18.73 3.38 52.57
N THR A 218 -17.44 3.04 52.46
CA THR A 218 -16.57 3.05 53.66
C THR A 218 -15.97 4.44 53.84
N GLY A 219 -16.57 5.25 54.72
CA GLY A 219 -16.16 6.61 55.10
C GLY A 219 -14.76 6.78 55.71
N ILE A 220 -13.83 5.87 55.41
CA ILE A 220 -12.40 5.97 55.66
C ILE A 220 -11.77 6.45 54.36
N GLY A 221 -11.74 7.78 54.14
CA GLY A 221 -10.96 8.45 53.09
C GLY A 221 -10.83 7.63 51.81
N GLY A 222 -11.96 7.13 51.30
CA GLY A 222 -11.98 6.20 50.17
C GLY A 222 -11.18 6.85 49.08
N VAL A 223 -10.09 6.20 48.65
CA VAL A 223 -9.43 6.60 47.42
C VAL A 223 -10.56 6.70 46.41
N PRO A 224 -10.89 7.91 45.93
CA PRO A 224 -11.92 8.01 44.94
C PRO A 224 -11.30 7.30 43.76
N PHE A 225 -11.72 6.07 43.52
CA PHE A 225 -11.89 5.61 42.16
C PHE A 225 -12.94 6.55 41.58
N GLY A 226 -12.55 7.81 41.36
CA GLY A 226 -13.31 8.76 40.57
C GLY A 226 -13.64 8.02 39.30
N THR A 227 -14.87 8.20 38.82
CA THR A 227 -15.37 7.67 37.55
C THR A 227 -14.22 7.43 36.59
N PHE A 228 -13.79 6.16 36.49
CA PHE A 228 -12.65 5.78 35.67
C PHE A 228 -13.03 6.20 34.25
N ASP A 229 -12.39 7.26 33.78
CA ASP A 229 -12.60 7.73 32.42
C ASP A 229 -11.53 7.06 31.56
N PRO A 230 -11.88 6.10 30.70
CA PRO A 230 -10.94 5.42 29.81
C PRO A 230 -10.08 6.42 29.01
N LEU A 231 -10.62 7.60 28.70
CA LEU A 231 -9.90 8.68 28.01
C LEU A 231 -8.70 9.20 28.83
N THR A 232 -8.83 9.22 30.15
CA THR A 232 -7.75 9.65 31.06
C THR A 232 -6.73 8.55 31.34
N THR A 233 -7.05 7.30 30.98
CA THR A 233 -6.22 6.12 31.28
C THR A 233 -5.20 5.78 30.20
N GLY A 234 -5.17 6.56 29.11
CA GLY A 234 -4.27 6.33 27.98
C GLY A 234 -4.64 5.08 27.18
N LEU A 235 -5.90 4.64 27.23
CA LEU A 235 -6.38 3.60 26.32
C LEU A 235 -6.59 4.21 24.93
N PRO A 236 -6.14 3.53 23.86
CA PRO A 236 -6.32 4.02 22.50
C PRO A 236 -7.81 4.07 22.16
N GLN A 237 -8.27 5.19 21.63
CA GLN A 237 -9.62 5.34 21.10
C GLN A 237 -9.59 5.43 19.58
N PRO A 238 -10.59 4.85 18.88
CA PRO A 238 -10.68 5.01 17.45
C PRO A 238 -10.89 6.49 17.11
N THR A 239 -10.19 6.96 16.08
CA THR A 239 -10.43 8.29 15.51
C THR A 239 -10.53 8.17 14.01
N MET A 240 -11.28 9.07 13.38
CA MET A 240 -11.20 9.23 11.93
C MET A 240 -10.02 10.16 11.64
N ASP A 241 -8.91 9.60 11.18
CA ASP A 241 -7.79 10.36 10.63
C ASP A 241 -7.58 9.86 9.19
N ALA A 242 -8.05 10.62 8.21
CA ALA A 242 -7.99 10.24 6.81
C ALA A 242 -6.90 11.06 6.10
N SER A 243 -5.79 10.41 5.78
CA SER A 243 -4.64 11.02 5.12
C SER A 243 -4.63 10.70 3.62
N ILE A 244 -5.34 11.50 2.82
CA ILE A 244 -5.37 11.27 1.37
C ILE A 244 -4.18 11.98 0.70
N GLU A 245 -3.28 11.20 0.14
CA GLU A 245 -2.17 11.65 -0.67
C GLU A 245 -2.63 11.92 -2.12
N PHE A 246 -2.49 13.18 -2.56
CA PHE A 246 -2.90 13.62 -3.91
C PHE A 246 -1.84 13.44 -5.00
N TRP A 247 -0.63 12.96 -4.67
CA TRP A 247 0.42 12.71 -5.67
C TRP A 247 -0.02 11.85 -6.87
N PRO A 248 -0.92 10.85 -6.73
CA PRO A 248 -1.36 10.08 -7.88
C PRO A 248 -2.09 10.93 -8.92
N ILE A 249 -2.83 11.94 -8.48
CA ILE A 249 -3.52 12.85 -9.40
C ILE A 249 -2.49 13.62 -10.24
N PHE A 250 -1.47 14.19 -9.60
CA PHE A 250 -0.44 14.96 -10.28
C PHE A 250 0.37 14.12 -11.28
N LEU A 251 0.74 12.89 -10.92
CA LEU A 251 1.43 11.99 -11.85
C LEU A 251 0.54 11.56 -13.01
N GLY A 252 -0.75 11.29 -12.76
CA GLY A 252 -1.71 10.97 -13.80
C GLY A 252 -1.88 12.12 -14.81
N LEU A 253 -2.00 13.36 -14.32
CA LEU A 253 -2.06 14.55 -15.15
C LEU A 253 -0.78 14.73 -15.99
N ALA A 254 0.40 14.49 -15.41
CA ALA A 254 1.66 14.53 -16.14
C ALA A 254 1.70 13.48 -17.28
N LEU A 255 1.25 12.25 -17.02
CA LEU A 255 1.16 11.20 -18.04
C LEU A 255 0.14 11.55 -19.14
N LEU A 256 -0.98 12.20 -18.81
CA LEU A 256 -1.94 12.70 -19.79
C LEU A 256 -1.35 13.80 -20.68
N ALA A 257 -0.57 14.72 -20.11
CA ALA A 257 0.13 15.76 -20.86
C ALA A 257 1.12 15.14 -21.85
N VAL A 258 1.90 14.15 -21.41
CA VAL A 258 2.81 13.38 -22.28
C VAL A 258 2.04 12.67 -23.40
N ALA A 259 0.91 12.03 -23.07
CA ALA A 259 0.06 11.40 -24.08
C ALA A 259 -0.48 12.40 -25.11
N ALA A 260 -0.83 13.62 -24.68
CA ALA A 260 -1.29 14.68 -25.56
C ALA A 260 -0.19 15.16 -26.51
N ALA A 261 1.03 15.35 -26.00
CA ALA A 261 2.19 15.71 -26.82
C ALA A 261 2.47 14.66 -27.91
N PHE A 262 2.46 13.37 -27.57
CA PHE A 262 2.63 12.30 -28.57
C PHE A 262 1.54 12.33 -29.66
N ARG A 263 0.28 12.54 -29.30
CA ARG A 263 -0.82 12.67 -30.28
C ARG A 263 -0.63 13.87 -31.20
N GLN A 264 -0.07 14.98 -30.71
CA GLN A 264 0.19 16.16 -31.51
C GLN A 264 1.33 15.92 -32.50
N SER A 265 2.41 15.28 -32.06
CA SER A 265 3.52 14.89 -32.94
C SER A 265 3.09 13.95 -34.06
N GLU A 266 2.20 12.98 -33.76
CA GLU A 266 1.62 12.08 -34.78
C GLU A 266 0.79 12.84 -35.83
N ARG A 267 0.09 13.91 -35.45
CA ARG A 267 -0.68 14.73 -36.40
C ARG A 267 0.25 15.48 -37.34
N MET A 268 1.29 16.12 -36.81
CA MET A 268 2.29 16.85 -37.60
C MET A 268 3.02 15.94 -38.60
N GLN A 269 3.33 14.70 -38.21
CA GLN A 269 3.93 13.71 -39.12
C GLN A 269 2.97 13.33 -40.25
N ARG A 270 1.68 13.13 -39.97
CA ARG A 270 0.68 12.81 -41.01
C ARG A 270 0.49 13.94 -42.00
N ASP A 271 0.45 15.19 -41.54
CA ASP A 271 0.28 16.36 -42.40
C ASP A 271 1.48 16.53 -43.35
N THR A 272 2.70 16.21 -42.89
CA THR A 272 3.92 16.30 -43.71
C THR A 272 3.97 15.23 -44.81
N VAL A 273 3.43 14.03 -44.56
CA VAL A 273 3.39 12.95 -45.56
C VAL A 273 2.46 13.28 -46.74
N GLY A 274 1.48 14.16 -46.56
CA GLY A 274 0.58 14.61 -47.64
C GLY A 274 1.12 15.76 -48.52
N LEU A 275 2.31 16.29 -48.22
CA LEU A 275 2.92 17.44 -48.90
C LEU A 275 4.01 17.05 -49.92
N VAL A 276 4.29 15.75 -50.09
CA VAL A 276 5.28 15.21 -51.04
C VAL A 276 4.57 14.48 -52.18
#